data_AF-X0X0L5-F1
#
_entry.id   AF-X0X0L5-F1
#
_cell.length_a   1.000
_cell.length_b   1.000
_cell.length_c   1.000
_cell.angle_alpha   90.00
_cell.angle_beta   90.00
_cell.angle_gamma   90.00
#
_symmetry.space_group_name_H-M   'P 1'
#
loop_
_entity.id
_entity.type
_entity.pdbx_description
1 polymer ?
#
loop_
_entity_poly.entity_id
_entity_poly.type
_entity_poly.pdbx_seq_one_letter_code
_entity_poly.pdbx_strand_id
1 'polypeptide(L)' 'FNKFEDSILVVSYRSNGIPSGAEIMALLKKYKGEVEEVKRKDYKYVLSNNGSEELLFVAK' A
#
# COMPACT_ATOMS: atom_id res chain seq x y z
N PHE A 1 -1.38 -10.45 -6.44
CA PHE A 1 -1.94 -9.41 -7.32
C PHE A 1 -2.52 -9.97 -8.62
N ASN A 2 -1.91 -11.01 -9.21
CA ASN A 2 -2.43 -11.73 -10.39
C ASN A 2 -3.95 -11.99 -10.44
N LYS A 3 -4.57 -12.41 -9.32
CA LYS A 3 -6.03 -12.67 -9.26
C LYS A 3 -6.90 -11.46 -9.60
N PHE A 4 -6.38 -10.25 -9.42
CA PHE A 4 -7.09 -8.99 -9.64
C PHE A 4 -6.48 -8.18 -10.79
N GLU A 5 -5.79 -8.82 -11.73
CA GLU A 5 -5.14 -8.16 -12.87
C GLU A 5 -6.12 -7.32 -13.70
N ASP A 6 -7.37 -7.78 -13.87
CA ASP A 6 -8.40 -7.04 -14.64
C ASP A 6 -9.29 -6.11 -13.77
N SER A 7 -8.91 -5.81 -12.53
CA SER A 7 -9.74 -5.00 -11.61
C SER A 7 -8.96 -3.93 -10.88
N ILE A 8 -9.56 -2.77 -10.61
CA ILE A 8 -8.93 -1.74 -9.77
C ILE A 8 -8.73 -2.31 -8.37
N LEU A 9 -7.49 -2.29 -7.88
CA LEU A 9 -7.11 -2.81 -6.58
C LEU A 9 -6.62 -1.68 -5.68
N VAL A 10 -7.29 -1.51 -4.55
CA VAL A 10 -6.87 -0.56 -3.50
C VAL A 10 -6.27 -1.34 -2.34
N VAL A 11 -5.04 -1.01 -1.95
CA VAL A 11 -4.32 -1.67 -0.86
C VAL A 11 -4.00 -0.65 0.21
N SER A 12 -4.59 -0.82 1.39
CA SER A 12 -4.13 -0.16 2.62
C SER A 12 -3.07 -1.02 3.28
N TYR A 13 -1.91 -0.45 3.55
CA TYR A 13 -0.75 -1.16 4.06
C TYR A 13 -0.06 -0.36 5.17
N ARG A 14 0.58 -1.04 6.13
CA ARG A 14 1.31 -0.38 7.22
C ARG A 14 2.68 0.08 6.74
N SER A 15 3.12 1.28 7.10
CA SER A 15 4.42 1.81 6.64
C SER A 15 5.62 1.00 7.15
N ASN A 16 5.48 0.32 8.28
CA ASN A 16 6.48 -0.59 8.85
C ASN A 16 6.17 -2.08 8.60
N GLY A 17 5.32 -2.39 7.62
CA GLY A 17 5.03 -3.76 7.22
C GLY A 17 6.24 -4.45 6.57
N ILE A 18 6.23 -5.78 6.62
CA ILE A 18 7.15 -6.64 5.87
C ILE A 18 6.27 -7.43 4.88
N PRO A 19 6.47 -7.30 3.55
CA PRO A 19 7.49 -6.51 2.85
C PRO A 19 7.26 -4.98 2.90
N SER A 20 8.30 -4.19 2.63
CA SER A 20 8.25 -2.72 2.68
C SER A 20 7.27 -2.11 1.66
N GLY A 21 6.88 -0.85 1.85
CA GLY A 21 6.00 -0.14 0.90
C GLY A 21 6.55 -0.10 -0.53
N ALA A 22 7.86 0.05 -0.70
CA ALA A 22 8.51 0.01 -2.01
C ALA A 22 8.44 -1.37 -2.67
N GLU A 23 8.54 -2.45 -1.88
CA GLU A 23 8.38 -3.81 -2.37
C GLU A 23 6.92 -4.10 -2.75
N ILE A 24 5.94 -3.63 -1.96
CA ILE A 24 4.52 -3.71 -2.31
C ILE A 24 4.26 -2.98 -3.63
N MET A 25 4.80 -1.78 -3.82
CA MET A 25 4.72 -1.03 -5.07
C MET A 25 5.30 -1.83 -6.25
N ALA A 26 6.48 -2.43 -6.08
CA ALA A 26 7.11 -3.25 -7.12
C ALA A 26 6.28 -4.49 -7.47
N LEU A 27 5.70 -5.14 -6.46
CA LEU A 27 4.81 -6.29 -6.65
C LEU A 27 3.51 -5.90 -7.36
N LEU A 28 2.93 -4.73 -7.04
CA LEU A 28 1.74 -4.23 -7.72
C LEU A 28 2.05 -3.94 -9.20
N LYS A 29 3.14 -3.22 -9.48
CA LYS A 29 3.57 -2.87 -10.86
C LYS A 29 3.86 -4.09 -11.74
N LYS A 30 4.14 -5.25 -11.16
CA LYS A 30 4.32 -6.51 -11.91
C LYS A 30 3.03 -6.98 -12.58
N TYR A 31 1.87 -6.65 -12.02
CA TYR A 31 0.55 -7.13 -12.46
C TYR A 31 -0.41 -5.99 -12.83
N LYS A 32 0.03 -4.73 -12.73
CA LYS A 32 -0.80 -3.54 -12.86
C LYS A 32 -0.06 -2.50 -13.68
N GLY A 33 -0.73 -1.94 -14.69
CA GLY A 33 -0.13 -0.98 -15.60
C GLY A 33 0.12 0.37 -14.93
N GLU A 34 -0.77 0.76 -14.02
CA GLU A 34 -0.69 2.00 -13.28
C GLU A 34 -0.82 1.74 -11.78
N VAL A 35 0.13 2.24 -10.98
CA VAL A 35 0.10 2.14 -9.53
C VAL A 35 0.43 3.51 -8.95
N GLU A 36 -0.53 4.09 -8.24
CA GLU A 36 -0.40 5.37 -7.55
C GLU A 36 -0.32 5.14 -6.04
N GLU A 37 0.63 5.79 -5.38
CA GLU A 37 0.67 5.87 -3.92
C GLU A 37 -0.06 7.15 -3.49
N VAL A 38 -1.20 6.99 -2.83
CA VAL A 38 -2.18 8.07 -2.61
C VAL A 38 -1.94 8.84 -1.30
N LYS A 39 -0.88 8.52 -0.54
CA LYS A 39 -0.22 9.27 0.58
C LYS A 39 0.06 8.37 1.78
N ARG A 40 1.15 8.70 2.50
CA ARG A 40 1.30 8.46 3.94
C ARG A 40 0.38 9.42 4.69
N LYS A 41 -0.59 8.91 5.44
CA LYS A 41 -1.25 9.73 6.47
C LYS A 41 -0.68 9.32 7.82
N ASP A 42 -0.22 10.32 8.56
CA ASP A 42 0.17 10.20 9.96
C ASP A 42 -1.05 9.96 10.86
N TYR A 43 -1.75 8.84 10.65
CA TYR A 43 -2.82 8.41 11.56
C TYR A 43 -2.20 7.84 12.83
N LYS A 44 -2.01 8.70 13.83
CA LYS A 44 -1.64 8.28 15.17
C LYS A 44 -2.84 7.62 15.85
N TYR A 45 -2.88 6.29 15.86
CA TYR A 45 -3.80 5.55 16.73
C TYR A 45 -3.48 5.88 18.20
N VAL A 46 -4.49 6.34 18.95
CA VAL A 46 -4.38 6.78 20.37
C VAL A 46 -3.70 5.75 21.28
N LEU A 47 -3.76 4.47 20.92
CA LEU A 47 -3.22 3.35 21.69
C LEU A 47 -1.93 2.73 21.12
N SER A 48 -1.36 3.29 20.04
CA SER A 48 -0.11 2.77 19.46
C SER A 48 1.10 3.49 20.02
N ASN A 49 1.98 2.75 20.71
CA ASN A 49 3.25 3.29 21.24
C ASN A 49 4.27 3.59 20.12
N ASN A 50 4.08 2.97 18.94
CA ASN A 50 4.88 3.21 17.74
C ASN A 50 3.99 3.86 16.68
N GLY A 51 4.37 5.04 16.18
CA GLY A 51 3.66 5.72 15.09
C GLY A 51 3.74 4.88 13.82
N SER A 52 2.69 4.11 13.51
CA SER A 52 2.56 3.44 12.22
C SER A 52 1.77 4.34 11.30
N GLU A 53 2.39 4.79 10.22
CA GLU A 53 1.71 5.52 9.15
C GLU A 53 1.00 4.51 8.25
N GLU A 54 -0.10 4.92 7.62
CA GLU A 54 -0.79 4.10 6.62
C GLU A 54 -0.36 4.52 5.21
N LEU A 55 -0.01 3.53 4.39
CA LEU A 55 0.27 3.64 2.97
C LEU A 55 -0.95 3.19 2.19
N LEU A 56 -1.43 4.02 1.27
CA LEU A 56 -2.52 3.65 0.37
C LEU A 56 -2.00 3.53 -1.06
N PHE A 57 -2.19 2.37 -1.67
CA PHE A 57 -1.89 2.13 -3.08
C PHE A 57 -3.19 1.96 -3.87
N VAL A 58 -3.29 2.63 -5.01
CA VAL A 58 -4.37 2.44 -5.98
C VAL A 58 -3.73 1.92 -7.26
N ALA A 59 -4.06 0.69 -7.62
CA ALA A 59 -3.51 0.01 -8.78
C ALA A 59 -4.62 -0.26 -9.80
N LYS A 60 -4.42 0.17 -11.04
CA LYS A 60 -5.35 -0.03 -12.17
C LYS A 60 -4.75 -1.05 -13.12
#